data_AF-A0A4Z2BK32-F1
#
_entry.id   AF-A0A4Z2BK32-F1
#
_cell.length_a   1.000
_cell.length_b   1.000
_cell.length_c   1.000
_cell.angle_alpha   90.00
_cell.angle_beta   90.00
_cell.angle_gamma   90.00
#
_symmetry.space_group_name_H-M   'P 1'
#
loop_
_entity.id
_entity.type
_entity.pdbx_description
1 polymer ?
#
loop_
_entity_poly.entity_id
_entity_poly.type
_entity_poly.pdbx_seq_one_letter_code
_entity_poly.pdbx_strand_id
1 'polypeptide(L)'
;MEDSGSALEKNVADLTVMDVYDIAAVVGQEFERIIDQYGCEALSRLMPKVVRVLEILEVMVSRNSIGPEVEELRLELDKLRLERLDRMQKEKKHKKELELVEDVWRGEAQDLLSQIAQLQEENKSLLTNLSVRDPLNEEDLQRHEGMTERERQVMKRLKEVVDKQRDEIRAKDRELTLKNDDIEALQQQQSRLMKINHDLRHKISVVEAQGKALIEQKVELEASAQARDQEVGVLRQEVARLRERLQGDLATEEAPAQPPSPAEVALPACERVSATTFVGLLSHVAGENMLPLNASGVTILAFLRQSGKGLRMLVGVEGWSGRAEPSEPMSGRLDAAMPPLPGSLSPEGRMNEEDEDEAALIWVMRRSDYRSRVV
;
A
#
# COMPACT_ATOMS: atom_id res chain seq x y z
N MET A 1 -40.77 -10.26 -1.06
CA MET A 1 -40.40 -9.08 -1.87
C MET A 1 -38.98 -8.76 -1.46
N GLU A 2 -38.00 -9.60 -1.83
CA GLU A 2 -37.35 -9.68 -3.17
C GLU A 2 -36.69 -8.34 -3.53
N ASP A 3 -35.46 -8.15 -3.02
CA ASP A 3 -34.59 -7.00 -3.29
C ASP A 3 -33.56 -7.33 -4.41
N SER A 4 -33.90 -8.27 -5.28
CA SER A 4 -33.01 -8.77 -6.34
C SER A 4 -32.97 -7.86 -7.59
N GLY A 5 -33.56 -6.67 -7.52
CA GLY A 5 -33.64 -5.71 -8.64
C GLY A 5 -32.34 -4.92 -8.91
N SER A 6 -31.34 -4.99 -8.04
CA SER A 6 -30.21 -4.04 -8.08
C SER A 6 -29.16 -4.33 -9.17
N ALA A 7 -28.91 -5.60 -9.53
CA ALA A 7 -27.82 -5.93 -10.46
C ALA A 7 -28.21 -5.82 -11.95
N LEU A 8 -29.47 -6.11 -12.29
CA LEU A 8 -29.99 -6.03 -13.68
C LEU A 8 -30.19 -4.60 -14.17
N GLU A 9 -30.36 -3.64 -13.25
CA GLU A 9 -30.57 -2.22 -13.56
C GLU A 9 -29.26 -1.42 -13.67
N LYS A 10 -28.10 -2.04 -13.35
CA LYS A 10 -26.79 -1.37 -13.43
C LYS A 10 -26.37 -1.11 -14.88
N ASN A 11 -25.68 0.00 -15.09
CA ASN A 11 -25.07 0.30 -16.37
C ASN A 11 -24.03 -0.75 -16.74
N VAL A 12 -23.98 -1.15 -18.02
CA VAL A 12 -23.05 -2.18 -18.53
C VAL A 12 -21.58 -1.85 -18.22
N ALA A 13 -21.23 -0.56 -18.17
CA ALA A 13 -19.87 -0.11 -17.87
C ALA A 13 -19.44 -0.33 -16.41
N ASP A 14 -20.41 -0.40 -15.49
CA ASP A 14 -20.18 -0.46 -14.04
C ASP A 14 -20.45 -1.86 -13.46
N LEU A 15 -20.77 -2.84 -14.32
CA LEU A 15 -20.95 -4.22 -13.88
C LEU A 15 -19.63 -4.75 -13.30
N THR A 16 -19.74 -5.40 -12.15
CA THR A 16 -18.66 -6.16 -11.53
C THR A 16 -18.91 -7.66 -11.69
N VAL A 17 -17.86 -8.45 -11.44
CA VAL A 17 -17.97 -9.91 -11.46
C VAL A 17 -19.04 -10.40 -10.48
N MET A 18 -19.22 -9.72 -9.34
CA MET A 18 -20.28 -10.03 -8.37
C MET A 18 -21.68 -9.80 -8.93
N ASP A 19 -21.88 -8.74 -9.71
CA ASP A 19 -23.17 -8.45 -10.34
C ASP A 19 -23.58 -9.54 -11.34
N VAL A 20 -22.61 -10.16 -12.02
CA VAL A 20 -22.88 -11.30 -12.92
C VAL A 20 -23.36 -12.51 -12.14
N TYR A 21 -22.83 -12.76 -10.93
CA TYR A 21 -23.31 -13.83 -10.04
C TYR A 21 -24.72 -13.54 -9.49
N ASP A 22 -25.02 -12.28 -9.15
CA ASP A 22 -26.36 -11.87 -8.70
C ASP A 22 -27.39 -12.02 -9.83
N ILE A 23 -27.04 -11.61 -11.06
CA ILE A 23 -27.87 -11.80 -12.25
C ILE A 23 -28.11 -13.30 -12.50
N ALA A 24 -27.06 -14.13 -12.39
CA ALA A 24 -27.18 -15.58 -12.55
C ALA A 24 -28.14 -16.21 -11.52
N ALA A 25 -28.13 -15.71 -10.28
CA ALA A 25 -29.04 -16.17 -9.23
C ALA A 25 -30.51 -15.83 -9.56
N VAL A 26 -30.80 -14.60 -10.03
CA VAL A 26 -32.14 -14.19 -10.44
C VAL A 26 -32.64 -15.02 -11.63
N VAL A 27 -31.81 -15.17 -12.66
CA VAL A 27 -32.12 -16.00 -13.83
C VAL A 27 -32.35 -17.46 -13.43
N GLY A 28 -31.58 -17.94 -12.46
CA GLY A 28 -31.74 -19.25 -11.83
C GLY A 28 -33.10 -19.49 -11.19
N GLN A 29 -33.56 -18.52 -10.40
CA GLN A 29 -34.87 -18.58 -9.75
C GLN A 29 -36.02 -18.61 -10.76
N GLU A 30 -35.91 -17.87 -11.87
CA GLU A 30 -36.91 -17.94 -12.95
C GLU A 30 -36.93 -19.33 -13.61
N PHE A 31 -35.76 -19.94 -13.85
CA PHE A 31 -35.70 -21.29 -14.37
C PHE A 31 -36.27 -22.32 -13.40
N GLU A 32 -36.07 -22.17 -12.10
CA GLU A 32 -36.67 -23.04 -11.08
C GLU A 32 -38.21 -23.02 -11.17
N ARG A 33 -38.82 -21.83 -11.26
CA ARG A 33 -40.28 -21.70 -11.41
C ARG A 33 -40.81 -22.36 -12.69
N ILE A 34 -40.06 -22.27 -13.79
CA ILE A 34 -40.43 -22.91 -15.07
C ILE A 34 -40.30 -24.43 -14.96
N ILE A 35 -39.24 -24.93 -14.31
CA ILE A 35 -39.05 -26.36 -14.06
C ILE A 35 -40.21 -26.92 -13.23
N ASP A 36 -40.64 -26.21 -12.19
CA ASP A 36 -41.75 -26.62 -11.33
C ASP A 36 -43.08 -26.73 -12.08
N GLN A 37 -43.31 -25.89 -13.10
CA GLN A 37 -44.57 -25.87 -13.85
C GLN A 37 -44.58 -26.78 -15.09
N TYR A 38 -43.46 -26.87 -15.82
CA TYR A 38 -43.41 -27.51 -17.14
C TYR A 38 -42.45 -28.71 -17.20
N GLY A 39 -41.77 -29.02 -16.09
CA GLY A 39 -40.75 -30.06 -16.04
C GLY A 39 -39.43 -29.62 -16.67
N CYS A 40 -38.34 -30.26 -16.25
CA CYS A 40 -37.00 -29.83 -16.60
C CYS A 40 -36.54 -30.18 -18.03
N GLU A 41 -37.31 -31.00 -18.75
CA GLU A 41 -37.12 -31.26 -20.19
C GLU A 41 -37.25 -30.00 -21.03
N ALA A 42 -38.11 -29.05 -20.62
CA ALA A 42 -38.34 -27.79 -21.33
C ALA A 42 -37.10 -26.88 -21.37
N LEU A 43 -36.21 -26.99 -20.37
CA LEU A 43 -35.04 -26.12 -20.20
C LEU A 43 -33.70 -26.80 -20.50
N SER A 44 -33.72 -28.12 -20.69
CA SER A 44 -32.53 -28.98 -20.93
C SER A 44 -31.59 -28.45 -22.03
N ARG A 45 -32.14 -27.89 -23.13
CA ARG A 45 -31.37 -27.34 -24.26
C ARG A 45 -31.02 -25.86 -24.12
N LEU A 46 -31.73 -25.11 -23.27
CA LEU A 46 -31.54 -23.67 -23.09
C LEU A 46 -30.49 -23.39 -22.00
N MET A 47 -30.52 -24.17 -20.92
CA MET A 47 -29.64 -23.99 -19.76
C MET A 47 -28.15 -23.87 -20.14
N PRO A 48 -27.57 -24.75 -20.98
CA PRO A 48 -26.14 -24.65 -21.32
C PRO A 48 -25.81 -23.38 -22.11
N LYS A 49 -26.76 -22.85 -22.90
CA LYS A 49 -26.57 -21.62 -23.67
C LYS A 49 -26.58 -20.39 -22.75
N VAL A 50 -27.43 -20.39 -21.74
CA VAL A 50 -27.52 -19.29 -20.77
C VAL A 50 -26.29 -19.26 -19.87
N VAL A 51 -25.83 -20.43 -19.41
CA VAL A 51 -24.55 -20.57 -18.70
C VAL A 51 -23.41 -20.02 -19.57
N ARG A 52 -23.38 -20.38 -20.86
CA ARG A 52 -22.35 -19.86 -21.78
C ARG A 52 -22.38 -18.34 -21.94
N VAL A 53 -23.57 -17.73 -21.99
CA VAL A 53 -23.69 -16.27 -22.08
C VAL A 53 -23.19 -15.60 -20.79
N LEU A 54 -23.52 -16.16 -19.63
CA LEU A 54 -23.06 -15.66 -18.33
C LEU A 54 -21.53 -15.81 -18.17
N GLU A 55 -20.93 -16.90 -18.65
CA GLU A 55 -19.47 -17.07 -18.70
C GLU A 55 -18.79 -16.01 -19.57
N ILE A 56 -19.35 -15.72 -20.75
CA ILE A 56 -18.82 -14.68 -21.65
C ILE A 56 -18.91 -13.32 -20.97
N LEU A 57 -20.03 -13.03 -20.30
CA LEU A 57 -20.23 -11.79 -19.57
C LEU A 57 -19.24 -11.66 -18.41
N GLU A 58 -19.01 -12.71 -17.62
CA GLU A 58 -18.03 -12.74 -16.54
C GLU A 58 -16.62 -12.40 -17.07
N VAL A 59 -16.20 -13.00 -18.18
CA VAL A 59 -14.88 -12.73 -18.78
C VAL A 59 -14.78 -11.29 -19.29
N MET A 60 -15.84 -10.77 -19.92
CA MET A 60 -15.86 -9.38 -20.40
C MET A 60 -15.76 -8.39 -19.24
N VAL A 61 -16.53 -8.60 -18.18
CA VAL A 61 -16.52 -7.77 -16.98
C VAL A 61 -15.20 -7.88 -16.22
N SER A 62 -14.64 -9.08 -16.10
CA SER A 62 -13.34 -9.34 -15.47
C SER A 62 -12.20 -8.64 -16.22
N ARG A 63 -12.31 -8.49 -17.54
CA ARG A 63 -11.34 -7.76 -18.36
C ARG A 63 -11.58 -6.25 -18.37
N ASN A 64 -12.78 -5.80 -18.03
CA ASN A 64 -13.13 -4.38 -17.98
C ASN A 64 -12.73 -3.73 -16.64
N SER A 65 -12.22 -4.51 -15.68
CA SER A 65 -11.57 -4.04 -14.45
C SER A 65 -10.20 -3.40 -14.73
N ILE A 66 -10.03 -2.70 -15.85
CA ILE A 66 -8.85 -1.88 -16.20
C ILE A 66 -8.77 -0.62 -15.32
N GLY A 67 -9.83 -0.34 -14.55
CA GLY A 67 -9.91 0.74 -13.57
C GLY A 67 -8.72 0.88 -12.60
N PRO A 68 -8.22 -0.17 -11.93
CA PRO A 68 -7.13 -0.07 -10.98
C PRO A 68 -5.77 0.18 -11.65
N GLU A 69 -5.49 -0.40 -12.83
CA GLU A 69 -4.25 -0.13 -13.57
C GLU A 69 -4.23 1.33 -14.10
N VAL A 70 -5.38 1.81 -14.59
CA VAL A 70 -5.52 3.22 -15.00
C VAL A 70 -5.38 4.17 -13.82
N GLU A 71 -5.92 3.81 -12.66
CA GLU A 71 -5.79 4.62 -11.45
C GLU A 71 -4.36 4.60 -10.91
N GLU A 72 -3.67 3.46 -10.95
CA GLU A 72 -2.25 3.34 -10.62
C GLU A 72 -1.38 4.21 -11.53
N LEU A 73 -1.59 4.14 -12.85
CA LEU A 73 -0.89 5.00 -13.82
C LEU A 73 -1.19 6.49 -13.61
N ARG A 74 -2.41 6.85 -13.17
CA ARG A 74 -2.76 8.23 -12.82
C ARG A 74 -2.00 8.71 -11.57
N LEU A 75 -1.93 7.88 -10.53
CA LEU A 75 -1.17 8.17 -9.32
C LEU A 75 0.33 8.32 -9.63
N GLU A 76 0.89 7.45 -10.47
CA GLU A 76 2.28 7.55 -10.93
C GLU A 76 2.52 8.84 -11.72
N LEU A 77 1.60 9.21 -12.62
CA LEU A 77 1.68 10.46 -13.37
C LEU A 77 1.66 11.70 -12.45
N ASP A 78 0.81 11.71 -11.44
CA ASP A 78 0.72 12.82 -10.49
C ASP A 78 1.94 12.91 -9.58
N LYS A 79 2.48 11.76 -9.14
CA LYS A 79 3.77 11.68 -8.44
C LYS A 79 4.90 12.26 -9.30
N LEU A 80 5.01 11.85 -10.56
CA LEU A 80 6.05 12.35 -11.48
C LEU A 80 5.91 13.85 -11.76
N ARG A 81 4.68 14.38 -11.80
CA ARG A 81 4.43 15.82 -11.92
C ARG A 81 4.94 16.59 -10.69
N LEU A 82 4.67 16.07 -9.49
CA LEU A 82 5.16 16.66 -8.24
C LEU A 82 6.69 16.62 -8.18
N GLU A 83 7.31 15.50 -8.50
CA GLU A 83 8.78 15.39 -8.55
C GLU A 83 9.39 16.37 -9.55
N ARG A 84 8.78 16.52 -10.74
CA ARG A 84 9.24 17.50 -11.74
C ARG A 84 9.15 18.93 -11.20
N LEU A 85 8.05 19.28 -10.54
CA LEU A 85 7.89 20.61 -9.94
C LEU A 85 8.91 20.87 -8.84
N ASP A 86 9.17 19.88 -7.99
CA ASP A 86 10.17 19.99 -6.92
C ASP A 86 11.59 20.16 -7.47
N ARG A 87 11.98 19.37 -8.49
CA ARG A 87 13.27 19.54 -9.19
C ARG A 87 13.41 20.94 -9.79
N MET A 88 12.40 21.42 -10.51
CA MET A 88 12.40 22.78 -11.07
C MET A 88 12.51 23.86 -9.99
N GLN A 89 11.88 23.68 -8.83
CA GLN A 89 11.98 24.61 -7.72
C GLN A 89 13.37 24.60 -7.08
N LYS A 90 13.97 23.42 -6.91
CA LYS A 90 15.35 23.26 -6.41
C LYS A 90 16.35 23.92 -7.35
N GLU A 91 16.25 23.67 -8.65
CA GLU A 91 17.09 24.33 -9.66
C GLU A 91 16.94 25.85 -9.62
N LYS A 92 15.71 26.36 -9.50
CA LYS A 92 15.48 27.81 -9.38
C LYS A 92 16.06 28.41 -8.10
N LYS A 93 16.03 27.69 -6.97
CA LYS A 93 16.65 28.13 -5.71
C LYS A 93 18.18 28.12 -5.84
N HIS A 94 18.74 27.02 -6.32
CA HIS A 94 20.17 26.88 -6.52
C HIS A 94 20.73 27.94 -7.48
N LYS A 95 20.00 28.24 -8.57
CA LYS A 95 20.38 29.32 -9.49
C LYS A 95 20.45 30.69 -8.79
N LYS A 96 19.47 31.01 -7.93
CA LYS A 96 19.48 32.27 -7.17
C LYS A 96 20.61 32.33 -6.15
N GLU A 97 20.91 31.20 -5.50
CA GLU A 97 22.05 31.10 -4.58
C GLU A 97 23.36 31.33 -5.32
N LEU A 98 23.51 30.75 -6.52
CA LEU A 98 24.68 30.95 -7.37
C LEU A 98 24.80 32.42 -7.82
N GLU A 99 23.71 33.05 -8.26
CA GLU A 99 23.67 34.47 -8.60
C GLU A 99 24.09 35.35 -7.42
N LEU A 100 23.62 35.04 -6.20
CA LEU A 100 24.01 35.77 -4.98
C LEU A 100 25.50 35.61 -4.67
N VAL A 101 26.04 34.39 -4.80
CA VAL A 101 27.48 34.13 -4.60
C VAL A 101 28.32 34.88 -5.64
N GLU A 102 27.90 34.90 -6.90
CA GLU A 102 28.56 35.67 -7.95
C GLU A 102 28.55 37.18 -7.65
N ASP A 103 27.43 37.73 -7.18
CA ASP A 103 27.33 39.15 -6.83
C ASP A 103 28.24 39.53 -5.66
N VAL A 104 28.28 38.70 -4.61
CA VAL A 104 29.20 38.90 -3.48
C VAL A 104 30.65 38.85 -3.95
N TRP A 105 31.00 37.86 -4.77
CA TRP A 105 32.36 37.73 -5.30
C TRP A 105 32.77 38.91 -6.20
N ARG A 106 31.84 39.43 -7.02
CA ARG A 106 32.07 40.66 -7.80
C ARG A 106 32.31 41.88 -6.90
N GLY A 107 31.54 42.00 -5.81
CA GLY A 107 31.73 43.05 -4.81
C GLY A 107 33.11 42.99 -4.17
N GLU A 108 33.50 41.81 -3.65
CA GLU A 108 34.81 41.60 -3.04
C GLU A 108 35.97 41.87 -4.01
N ALA A 109 35.86 41.40 -5.26
CA ALA A 109 36.86 41.68 -6.29
C ALA A 109 36.99 43.18 -6.56
N GLN A 110 35.87 43.91 -6.63
CA GLN A 110 35.86 45.36 -6.84
C GLN A 110 36.45 46.12 -5.65
N ASP A 111 36.17 45.70 -4.42
CA ASP A 111 36.73 46.29 -3.21
C ASP A 111 38.25 46.10 -3.15
N LEU A 112 38.74 44.90 -3.50
CA LEU A 112 40.17 44.63 -3.59
C LEU A 112 40.84 45.47 -4.69
N LEU A 113 40.24 45.60 -5.86
CA LEU A 113 40.74 46.48 -6.92
C LEU A 113 40.80 47.95 -6.46
N SER A 114 39.79 48.39 -5.72
CA SER A 114 39.75 49.75 -5.15
C SER A 114 40.86 49.97 -4.12
N GLN A 115 41.12 48.98 -3.26
CA GLN A 115 42.24 49.00 -2.30
C GLN A 115 43.59 49.03 -3.02
N ILE A 116 43.78 48.23 -4.06
CA ILE A 116 45.01 48.23 -4.87
C ILE A 116 45.22 49.60 -5.50
N ALA A 117 44.17 50.20 -6.09
CA ALA A 117 44.27 51.53 -6.71
C ALA A 117 44.64 52.62 -5.69
N GLN A 118 44.05 52.58 -4.49
CA GLN A 118 44.40 53.50 -3.39
C GLN A 118 45.86 53.33 -2.97
N LEU A 119 46.30 52.10 -2.72
CA LEU A 119 47.69 51.81 -2.36
C LEU A 119 48.69 52.19 -3.46
N GLN A 120 48.31 52.06 -4.74
CA GLN A 120 49.14 52.51 -5.86
C GLN A 120 49.28 54.03 -5.90
N GLU A 121 48.19 54.77 -5.67
CA GLU A 121 48.23 56.23 -5.60
C GLU A 121 49.02 56.73 -4.38
N GLU A 122 48.85 56.08 -3.22
CA GLU A 122 49.64 56.38 -2.02
C GLU A 122 51.13 56.12 -2.25
N ASN A 123 51.50 54.98 -2.83
CA ASN A 123 52.89 54.69 -3.17
C ASN A 123 53.46 55.71 -4.15
N LYS A 124 52.70 56.11 -5.16
CA LYS A 124 53.11 57.14 -6.12
C LYS A 124 53.31 58.49 -5.43
N SER A 125 52.37 58.88 -4.57
CA SER A 125 52.46 60.10 -3.76
C SER A 125 53.68 60.09 -2.85
N LEU A 126 53.92 58.98 -2.13
CA LEU A 126 55.10 58.82 -1.28
C LEU A 126 56.40 58.90 -2.08
N LEU A 127 56.48 58.27 -3.25
CA LEU A 127 57.64 58.38 -4.14
C LEU A 127 57.87 59.82 -4.62
N THR A 128 56.81 60.56 -4.95
CA THR A 128 56.94 61.99 -5.30
C THR A 128 57.38 62.85 -4.11
N ASN A 129 56.89 62.57 -2.90
CA ASN A 129 57.28 63.30 -1.70
C ASN A 129 58.72 63.00 -1.27
N LEU A 130 59.18 61.75 -1.41
CA LEU A 130 60.58 61.36 -1.18
C LEU A 130 61.51 61.98 -2.22
N SER A 131 61.06 62.16 -3.46
CA SER A 131 61.80 62.87 -4.50
C SER A 131 61.85 64.40 -4.31
N VAL A 132 60.88 64.99 -3.62
CA VAL A 132 60.79 66.45 -3.39
C VAL A 132 61.53 66.88 -2.12
N ARG A 133 61.84 65.94 -1.22
CA ARG A 133 62.46 66.23 0.08
C ARG A 133 63.98 66.02 0.07
N ASP A 134 64.71 67.08 -0.25
CA ASP A 134 66.12 67.30 0.17
C ASP A 134 66.16 68.17 1.46
N PRO A 135 67.29 68.18 2.22
CA PRO A 135 67.22 68.20 3.67
C PRO A 135 66.99 69.61 4.25
N LEU A 136 66.21 69.62 5.35
CA LEU A 136 65.99 70.65 6.38
C LEU A 136 64.61 71.30 6.35
N ASN A 137 63.82 70.99 7.39
CA ASN A 137 63.49 71.99 8.39
C ASN A 137 62.91 71.30 9.65
N GLU A 138 63.63 71.41 10.76
CA GLU A 138 63.14 71.07 12.11
C GLU A 138 62.00 72.00 12.58
N GLU A 139 61.69 73.06 11.82
CA GLU A 139 60.59 73.99 12.12
C GLU A 139 59.19 73.44 11.80
N ASP A 140 59.06 72.44 10.92
CA ASP A 140 57.74 71.82 10.63
C ASP A 140 57.33 70.78 11.69
N LEU A 141 58.28 70.29 12.48
CA LEU A 141 58.03 69.30 13.53
C LEU A 141 57.29 69.91 14.74
N GLN A 142 57.55 71.19 15.04
CA GLN A 142 56.87 71.91 16.13
C GLN A 142 55.47 72.44 15.74
N ARG A 143 55.15 72.54 14.44
CA ARG A 143 53.76 72.78 13.99
C ARG A 143 52.88 71.54 14.05
N HIS A 144 53.48 70.35 14.11
CA HIS A 144 52.78 69.07 14.03
C HIS A 144 52.34 68.51 15.41
N GLU A 145 52.64 69.20 16.51
CA GLU A 145 52.20 68.80 17.86
C GLU A 145 50.73 69.15 18.16
N GLY A 146 50.09 69.94 17.29
CA GLY A 146 48.64 70.11 17.27
C GLY A 146 48.06 69.34 16.10
N MET A 147 47.26 68.31 16.37
CA MET A 147 46.47 67.58 15.37
C MET A 147 45.88 68.58 14.36
N THR A 148 46.34 68.52 13.11
CA THR A 148 45.89 69.44 12.07
C THR A 148 44.38 69.27 11.89
N GLU A 149 43.67 70.35 11.51
CA GLU A 149 42.20 70.32 11.38
C GLU A 149 41.70 69.16 10.48
N ARG A 150 42.53 68.76 9.50
CA ARG A 150 42.29 67.60 8.65
C ARG A 150 42.35 66.28 9.42
N GLU A 151 43.33 66.09 10.28
CA GLU A 151 43.44 64.90 11.15
C GLU A 151 42.29 64.82 12.14
N ARG A 152 41.85 65.95 12.69
CA ARG A 152 40.65 66.02 13.54
C ARG A 152 39.39 65.58 12.76
N GLN A 153 39.25 66.03 11.52
CA GLN A 153 38.13 65.66 10.66
C GLN A 153 38.16 64.18 10.27
N VAL A 154 39.34 63.62 9.97
CA VAL A 154 39.53 62.19 9.72
C VAL A 154 39.17 61.37 10.96
N MET A 155 39.65 61.78 12.15
CA MET A 155 39.34 61.07 13.39
C MET A 155 37.85 61.10 13.72
N LYS A 156 37.16 62.21 13.44
CA LYS A 156 35.69 62.28 13.58
C LYS A 156 34.98 61.29 12.65
N ARG A 157 35.37 61.22 11.38
CA ARG A 157 34.80 60.26 10.41
C ARG A 157 35.08 58.82 10.78
N LEU A 158 36.30 58.51 11.23
CA LEU A 158 36.65 57.17 11.72
C LEU A 158 35.80 56.79 12.93
N LYS A 159 35.60 57.71 13.87
CA LYS A 159 34.71 57.49 15.01
C LYS A 159 33.28 57.21 14.57
N GLU A 160 32.74 57.99 13.62
CA GLU A 160 31.39 57.76 13.07
C GLU A 160 31.26 56.40 12.38
N VAL A 161 32.26 55.95 11.62
CA VAL A 161 32.26 54.62 10.99
C VAL A 161 32.36 53.51 12.03
N VAL A 162 33.24 53.66 13.04
CA VAL A 162 33.37 52.69 14.14
C VAL A 162 32.07 52.58 14.94
N ASP A 163 31.43 53.70 15.26
CA ASP A 163 30.16 53.70 15.99
C ASP A 163 29.04 53.04 15.14
N LYS A 164 28.98 53.31 13.82
CA LYS A 164 28.07 52.61 12.90
C LYS A 164 28.32 51.11 12.85
N GLN A 165 29.58 50.69 12.68
CA GLN A 165 29.94 49.26 12.65
C GLN A 165 29.57 48.57 13.97
N ARG A 166 29.72 49.24 15.12
CA ARG A 166 29.28 48.70 16.42
C ARG A 166 27.78 48.50 16.49
N ASP A 167 27.00 49.44 15.98
CA ASP A 167 25.54 49.32 15.95
C ASP A 167 25.07 48.26 14.96
N GLU A 168 25.75 48.12 13.81
CA GLU A 168 25.52 47.04 12.85
C GLU A 168 25.84 45.67 13.44
N ILE A 169 26.95 45.53 14.18
CA ILE A 169 27.28 44.28 14.89
C ILE A 169 26.18 43.94 15.88
N ARG A 170 25.72 44.90 16.70
CA ARG A 170 24.61 44.69 17.65
C ARG A 170 23.28 44.35 16.97
N ALA A 171 23.04 44.87 15.77
CA ALA A 171 21.85 44.53 15.00
C ALA A 171 21.93 43.09 14.48
N LYS A 172 23.08 42.71 13.89
CA LYS A 172 23.33 41.34 13.42
C LYS A 172 23.32 40.33 14.56
N ASP A 173 23.87 40.65 15.72
CA ASP A 173 23.82 39.76 16.90
C ASP A 173 22.38 39.47 17.32
N ARG A 174 21.50 40.50 17.33
CA ARG A 174 20.08 40.32 17.62
C ARG A 174 19.37 39.48 16.56
N GLU A 175 19.70 39.67 15.29
CA GLU A 175 19.16 38.85 14.21
C GLU A 175 19.61 37.38 14.34
N LEU A 176 20.89 37.15 14.68
CA LEU A 176 21.43 35.82 14.93
C LEU A 176 20.73 35.15 16.11
N THR A 177 20.47 35.87 17.20
CA THR A 177 19.72 35.30 18.34
C THR A 177 18.31 34.88 17.94
N LEU A 178 17.59 35.71 17.16
CA LEU A 178 16.25 35.37 16.69
C LEU A 178 16.25 34.14 15.78
N LYS A 179 17.21 34.07 14.84
CA LYS A 179 17.35 32.89 13.97
C LYS A 179 17.71 31.63 14.75
N ASN A 180 18.53 31.74 15.80
CA ASN A 180 18.84 30.61 16.67
C ASN A 180 17.59 30.13 17.43
N ASP A 181 16.78 31.04 17.97
CA ASP A 181 15.52 30.69 18.63
C ASP A 181 14.56 29.95 17.66
N ASP A 182 14.48 30.39 16.41
CA ASP A 182 13.69 29.73 15.36
C ASP A 182 14.24 28.32 15.04
N ILE A 183 15.57 28.17 14.94
CA ILE A 183 16.21 26.87 14.72
C ILE A 183 15.91 25.92 15.89
N GLU A 184 16.01 26.39 17.13
CA GLU A 184 15.69 25.59 18.32
C GLU A 184 14.22 25.17 18.33
N ALA A 185 13.29 26.07 17.99
CA ALA A 185 11.87 25.77 17.88
C ALA A 185 11.60 24.69 16.81
N LEU A 186 12.24 24.79 15.64
CA LEU A 186 12.12 23.81 14.56
C LEU A 186 12.73 22.45 14.98
N GLN A 187 13.87 22.45 15.66
CA GLN A 187 14.49 21.22 16.19
C GLN A 187 13.58 20.52 17.21
N GLN A 188 12.89 21.29 18.06
CA GLN A 188 11.91 20.73 18.99
C GLN A 188 10.71 20.12 18.25
N GLN A 189 10.21 20.77 17.20
CA GLN A 189 9.13 20.22 16.37
C GLN A 189 9.55 18.94 15.66
N GLN A 190 10.75 18.93 15.06
CA GLN A 190 11.32 17.75 14.42
C GLN A 190 11.44 16.59 15.40
N SER A 191 11.96 16.84 16.61
CA SER A 191 12.08 15.83 17.66
C SER A 191 10.72 15.27 18.10
N ARG A 192 9.68 16.10 18.18
CA ARG A 192 8.31 15.66 18.46
C ARG A 192 7.75 14.79 17.34
N LEU A 193 7.94 15.18 16.08
CA LEU A 193 7.51 14.41 14.92
C LEU A 193 8.24 13.08 14.82
N MET A 194 9.55 13.03 15.10
CA MET A 194 10.30 11.77 15.16
C MET A 194 9.71 10.80 16.18
N LYS A 195 9.34 11.27 17.38
CA LYS A 195 8.68 10.44 18.39
C LYS A 195 7.34 9.90 17.91
N ILE A 196 6.48 10.77 17.37
CA ILE A 196 5.17 10.36 16.83
C ILE A 196 5.35 9.34 15.69
N ASN A 197 6.31 9.56 14.79
CA ASN A 197 6.56 8.66 13.68
C ASN A 197 7.04 7.28 14.18
N HIS A 198 7.92 7.24 15.17
CA HIS A 198 8.34 6.00 15.83
C HIS A 198 7.15 5.26 16.45
N ASP A 199 6.30 5.97 17.20
CA ASP A 199 5.10 5.38 17.85
C ASP A 199 4.12 4.81 16.81
N LEU A 200 3.92 5.52 15.69
CA LEU A 200 3.07 5.05 14.60
C LEU A 200 3.64 3.80 13.92
N ARG A 201 4.95 3.76 13.65
CA ARG A 201 5.62 2.57 13.11
C ARG A 201 5.48 1.38 14.06
N HIS A 202 5.64 1.60 15.37
CA HIS A 202 5.45 0.56 16.36
C HIS A 202 3.99 0.05 16.39
N LYS A 203 3.01 0.96 16.35
CA LYS A 203 1.58 0.58 16.26
C LYS A 203 1.27 -0.23 15.01
N ILE A 204 1.79 0.17 13.85
CA ILE A 204 1.64 -0.57 12.59
C ILE A 204 2.21 -1.98 12.77
N SER A 205 3.43 -2.12 13.30
CA SER A 205 4.05 -3.43 13.52
C SER A 205 3.21 -4.34 14.46
N VAL A 206 2.63 -3.77 15.52
CA VAL A 206 1.75 -4.53 16.44
C VAL A 206 0.47 -4.97 15.73
N VAL A 207 -0.18 -4.07 14.99
CA VAL A 207 -1.41 -4.39 14.24
C VAL A 207 -1.15 -5.42 13.14
N GLU A 208 -0.03 -5.33 12.44
CA GLU A 208 0.40 -6.32 11.45
C GLU A 208 0.63 -7.70 12.08
N ALA A 209 1.29 -7.76 13.26
CA ALA A 209 1.49 -9.00 13.98
C ALA A 209 0.15 -9.62 14.44
N GLN A 210 -0.77 -8.80 14.94
CA GLN A 210 -2.13 -9.23 15.29
C GLN A 210 -2.89 -9.76 14.07
N GLY A 211 -2.80 -9.08 12.92
CA GLY A 211 -3.40 -9.53 11.67
C GLY A 211 -2.89 -10.88 11.21
N LYS A 212 -1.56 -11.11 11.28
CA LYS A 212 -0.95 -12.40 10.96
C LYS A 212 -1.44 -13.51 11.90
N ALA A 213 -1.48 -13.27 13.21
CA ALA A 213 -1.98 -14.24 14.18
C ALA A 213 -3.46 -14.62 13.93
N LEU A 214 -4.31 -13.64 13.57
CA LEU A 214 -5.71 -13.90 13.22
C LEU A 214 -5.84 -14.72 11.93
N ILE A 215 -5.00 -14.47 10.94
CA ILE A 215 -4.96 -15.27 9.71
C ILE A 215 -4.56 -16.71 10.02
N GLU A 216 -3.52 -16.92 10.85
CA GLU A 216 -3.08 -18.25 11.27
C GLU A 216 -4.20 -19.00 12.01
N GLN A 217 -4.88 -18.35 12.97
CA GLN A 217 -6.01 -18.95 13.68
C GLN A 217 -7.17 -19.30 12.74
N LYS A 218 -7.49 -18.43 11.78
CA LYS A 218 -8.53 -18.70 10.79
C LYS A 218 -8.18 -19.96 9.98
N VAL A 219 -6.95 -20.06 9.49
CA VAL A 219 -6.48 -21.21 8.71
C VAL A 219 -6.55 -22.50 9.53
N GLU A 220 -6.15 -22.46 10.80
CA GLU A 220 -6.24 -23.62 11.70
C GLU A 220 -7.69 -24.07 11.95
N LEU A 221 -8.59 -23.11 12.17
CA LEU A 221 -10.01 -23.40 12.33
C LEU A 221 -10.63 -23.97 11.05
N GLU A 222 -10.31 -23.42 9.88
CA GLU A 222 -10.74 -23.94 8.58
C GLU A 222 -10.24 -25.37 8.34
N ALA A 223 -8.97 -25.65 8.64
CA ALA A 223 -8.41 -27.00 8.55
C ALA A 223 -9.13 -27.97 9.51
N SER A 224 -9.42 -27.54 10.74
CA SER A 224 -10.16 -28.36 11.72
C SER A 224 -11.60 -28.65 11.25
N ALA A 225 -12.25 -27.68 10.61
CA ALA A 225 -13.59 -27.84 10.07
C ALA A 225 -13.59 -28.84 8.90
N GLN A 226 -12.63 -28.71 7.98
CA GLN A 226 -12.46 -29.66 6.87
C GLN A 226 -12.19 -31.09 7.36
N ALA A 227 -11.38 -31.27 8.39
CA ALA A 227 -11.13 -32.59 8.98
C ALA A 227 -12.42 -33.20 9.55
N ARG A 228 -13.22 -32.43 10.31
CA ARG A 228 -14.52 -32.90 10.81
C ARG A 228 -15.49 -33.23 9.68
N ASP A 229 -15.54 -32.44 8.62
CA ASP A 229 -16.39 -32.71 7.46
C ASP A 229 -16.02 -34.02 6.75
N GLN A 230 -14.71 -34.32 6.65
CA GLN A 230 -14.22 -35.61 6.14
C GLN A 230 -14.65 -36.77 7.04
N GLU A 231 -14.50 -36.65 8.36
CA GLU A 231 -14.96 -37.67 9.33
C GLU A 231 -16.46 -37.91 9.24
N VAL A 232 -17.26 -36.84 9.19
CA VAL A 232 -18.72 -36.92 8.99
C VAL A 232 -19.05 -37.59 7.66
N GLY A 233 -18.29 -37.30 6.60
CA GLY A 233 -18.39 -37.96 5.30
C GLY A 233 -18.18 -39.47 5.39
N VAL A 234 -17.12 -39.90 6.07
CA VAL A 234 -16.81 -41.32 6.30
C VAL A 234 -17.90 -42.00 7.12
N LEU A 235 -18.35 -41.38 8.21
CA LEU A 235 -19.43 -41.93 9.05
C LEU A 235 -20.75 -42.07 8.27
N ARG A 236 -21.08 -41.10 7.40
CA ARG A 236 -22.27 -41.18 6.53
C ARG A 236 -22.18 -42.35 5.55
N GLN A 237 -21.00 -42.60 4.98
CA GLN A 237 -20.78 -43.75 4.10
C GLN A 237 -20.95 -45.07 4.87
N GLU A 238 -20.40 -45.16 6.08
CA GLU A 238 -20.54 -46.37 6.90
C GLU A 238 -21.99 -46.60 7.33
N VAL A 239 -22.72 -45.55 7.70
CA VAL A 239 -24.16 -45.63 7.99
C VAL A 239 -24.95 -46.10 6.75
N ALA A 240 -24.63 -45.59 5.56
CA ALA A 240 -25.26 -46.04 4.32
C ALA A 240 -25.00 -47.53 4.06
N ARG A 241 -23.74 -47.97 4.21
CA ARG A 241 -23.33 -49.36 4.06
C ARG A 241 -24.04 -50.30 5.05
N LEU A 242 -24.17 -49.89 6.32
CA LEU A 242 -24.87 -50.66 7.33
C LEU A 242 -26.37 -50.76 7.03
N ARG A 243 -26.99 -49.68 6.52
CA ARG A 243 -28.40 -49.70 6.07
C ARG A 243 -28.63 -50.66 4.91
N GLU A 244 -27.74 -50.67 3.93
CA GLU A 244 -27.82 -51.61 2.79
C GLU A 244 -27.73 -53.08 3.26
N ARG A 245 -26.83 -53.39 4.21
CA ARG A 245 -26.74 -54.74 4.80
C ARG A 245 -28.03 -55.14 5.52
N LEU A 246 -28.59 -54.25 6.34
CA LEU A 246 -29.86 -54.49 7.04
C LEU A 246 -31.06 -54.67 6.09
N GLN A 247 -31.10 -53.95 4.96
CA GLN A 247 -32.14 -54.15 3.94
C GLN A 247 -31.96 -55.47 3.17
N GLY A 248 -30.72 -55.91 2.93
CA GLY A 248 -30.43 -57.22 2.34
C GLY A 248 -30.84 -58.40 3.21
N ASP A 249 -30.70 -58.26 4.54
CA ASP A 249 -31.10 -59.30 5.49
C ASP A 249 -32.64 -59.42 5.61
N LEU A 250 -33.39 -58.33 5.41
CA LEU A 250 -34.87 -58.35 5.36
C LEU A 250 -35.43 -58.86 4.03
N ALA A 251 -34.71 -58.69 2.92
CA ALA A 251 -35.12 -59.19 1.60
C ALA A 251 -34.98 -60.72 1.46
N THR A 252 -34.36 -61.40 2.44
CA THR A 252 -34.15 -62.85 2.42
C THR A 252 -35.26 -63.63 3.14
N GLU A 253 -36.20 -62.96 3.83
CA GLU A 253 -37.27 -63.65 4.60
C GLU A 253 -38.70 -63.61 4.00
N GLU A 254 -38.95 -63.01 2.83
CA GLU A 254 -40.28 -63.08 2.19
C GLU A 254 -40.33 -63.91 0.90
N ALA A 255 -40.67 -65.20 1.05
CA ALA A 255 -41.50 -66.00 0.14
C ALA A 255 -41.93 -67.31 0.84
N PRO A 256 -43.22 -67.68 0.85
CA PRO A 256 -43.78 -68.42 -0.29
C PRO A 256 -45.20 -68.03 -0.74
N ALA A 257 -45.50 -68.44 -1.97
CA ALA A 257 -46.63 -68.14 -2.84
C ALA A 257 -48.03 -68.63 -2.43
N GLN A 258 -49.09 -67.97 -2.94
CA GLN A 258 -50.34 -68.57 -3.51
C GLN A 258 -51.24 -67.50 -4.24
N PRO A 259 -52.26 -67.89 -5.07
CA PRO A 259 -52.44 -67.48 -6.49
C PRO A 259 -53.67 -66.55 -6.77
N PRO A 260 -54.04 -66.22 -8.05
CA PRO A 260 -54.65 -64.92 -8.42
C PRO A 260 -56.18 -64.91 -8.67
N SER A 261 -56.76 -63.67 -8.76
CA SER A 261 -57.98 -63.22 -9.48
C SER A 261 -59.07 -62.58 -8.58
N PRO A 262 -60.00 -61.71 -9.07
CA PRO A 262 -59.92 -60.65 -10.09
C PRO A 262 -60.45 -59.26 -9.60
N ALA A 263 -60.00 -58.21 -10.28
CA ALA A 263 -60.67 -56.92 -10.58
C ALA A 263 -61.61 -56.27 -9.54
N GLU A 264 -61.20 -55.11 -9.00
CA GLU A 264 -62.09 -53.95 -8.84
C GLU A 264 -61.32 -52.62 -8.82
N VAL A 265 -61.55 -51.84 -9.87
CA VAL A 265 -61.48 -50.38 -10.07
C VAL A 265 -60.93 -49.51 -8.91
N ALA A 266 -59.78 -48.84 -9.13
CA ALA A 266 -59.52 -47.48 -8.60
C ALA A 266 -58.35 -46.78 -9.33
N LEU A 267 -58.68 -45.73 -10.09
CA LEU A 267 -57.97 -44.45 -10.38
C LEU A 267 -56.42 -44.39 -10.41
N PRO A 268 -55.80 -43.74 -11.42
CA PRO A 268 -54.36 -43.50 -11.41
C PRO A 268 -54.04 -42.35 -10.45
N ALA A 269 -53.51 -42.67 -9.27
CA ALA A 269 -52.78 -41.70 -8.48
C ALA A 269 -51.39 -41.52 -9.10
N CYS A 270 -51.16 -40.31 -9.60
CA CYS A 270 -49.89 -39.82 -10.12
C CYS A 270 -48.77 -40.05 -9.09
N GLU A 271 -47.96 -41.09 -9.28
CA GLU A 271 -46.73 -41.27 -8.53
C GLU A 271 -45.76 -40.14 -8.90
N ARG A 272 -45.44 -39.32 -7.90
CA ARG A 272 -44.40 -38.29 -7.97
C ARG A 272 -43.07 -38.96 -8.31
N VAL A 273 -42.62 -38.81 -9.55
CA VAL A 273 -41.24 -39.10 -9.94
C VAL A 273 -40.34 -38.16 -9.12
N SER A 274 -39.62 -38.73 -8.17
CA SER A 274 -38.68 -38.00 -7.32
C SER A 274 -37.57 -37.38 -8.18
N ALA A 275 -37.20 -36.13 -7.87
CA ALA A 275 -36.15 -35.34 -8.53
C ALA A 275 -34.76 -36.02 -8.58
N THR A 276 -34.57 -37.12 -7.85
CA THR A 276 -33.36 -37.94 -7.87
C THR A 276 -33.14 -38.66 -9.22
N THR A 277 -34.22 -39.05 -9.91
CA THR A 277 -34.11 -39.75 -11.20
C THR A 277 -33.68 -38.81 -12.33
N PHE A 278 -33.97 -37.51 -12.18
CA PHE A 278 -33.64 -36.48 -13.18
C PHE A 278 -32.14 -36.09 -13.15
N VAL A 279 -31.49 -36.17 -11.98
CA VAL A 279 -30.04 -35.92 -11.82
C VAL A 279 -29.20 -37.04 -12.47
N GLY A 280 -29.71 -38.27 -12.45
CA GLY A 280 -29.09 -39.42 -13.12
C GLY A 280 -29.12 -39.29 -14.65
N LEU A 281 -30.25 -38.88 -15.22
CA LEU A 281 -30.40 -38.66 -16.66
C LEU A 281 -29.56 -37.48 -17.18
N LEU A 282 -29.46 -36.38 -16.42
CA LEU A 282 -28.60 -35.24 -16.81
C LEU A 282 -27.10 -35.54 -16.71
N SER A 283 -26.68 -36.33 -15.72
CA SER A 283 -25.27 -36.77 -15.62
C SER A 283 -24.90 -37.74 -16.75
N HIS A 284 -25.87 -38.55 -17.22
CA HIS A 284 -25.67 -39.49 -18.32
C HIS A 284 -25.65 -38.78 -19.68
N VAL A 285 -26.54 -37.81 -19.90
CA VAL A 285 -26.58 -37.01 -21.15
C VAL A 285 -25.42 -36.01 -21.24
N ALA A 286 -24.93 -35.48 -20.11
CA ALA A 286 -23.76 -34.60 -20.08
C ALA A 286 -22.42 -35.35 -20.23
N GLY A 287 -22.39 -36.66 -19.98
CA GLY A 287 -21.18 -37.48 -20.05
C GLY A 287 -20.71 -37.82 -21.47
N GLU A 288 -21.59 -37.74 -22.48
CA GLU A 288 -21.26 -38.22 -23.83
C GLU A 288 -20.85 -37.13 -24.83
N ASN A 289 -21.13 -35.84 -24.60
CA ASN A 289 -20.74 -34.78 -25.54
C ASN A 289 -20.60 -33.40 -24.87
N MET A 290 -19.43 -33.05 -24.32
CA MET A 290 -18.82 -31.71 -24.44
C MET A 290 -17.52 -31.58 -23.63
N LEU A 291 -16.62 -30.77 -24.18
CA LEU A 291 -15.36 -30.26 -23.62
C LEU A 291 -15.54 -29.71 -22.19
N PRO A 292 -14.47 -29.70 -21.36
CA PRO A 292 -14.59 -29.40 -19.94
C PRO A 292 -15.08 -27.96 -19.77
N LEU A 293 -16.25 -27.81 -19.15
CA LEU A 293 -16.66 -26.54 -18.55
C LEU A 293 -15.55 -26.12 -17.58
N ASN A 294 -15.05 -24.89 -17.77
CA ASN A 294 -14.09 -24.29 -16.85
C ASN A 294 -14.71 -24.19 -15.45
N ALA A 295 -13.87 -24.15 -14.41
CA ALA A 295 -14.28 -24.22 -13.00
C ALA A 295 -15.40 -23.21 -12.60
N SER A 296 -15.54 -22.09 -13.33
CA SER A 296 -16.64 -21.13 -13.16
C SER A 296 -18.02 -21.70 -13.54
N GLY A 297 -18.15 -22.44 -14.66
CA GLY A 297 -19.43 -23.02 -15.08
C GLY A 297 -19.96 -24.09 -14.13
N VAL A 298 -19.04 -24.85 -13.51
CA VAL A 298 -19.36 -25.84 -12.47
C VAL A 298 -19.80 -25.15 -11.18
N THR A 299 -19.18 -24.01 -10.83
CA THR A 299 -19.51 -23.22 -9.64
C THR A 299 -20.89 -22.55 -9.78
N ILE A 300 -21.23 -22.01 -10.95
CA ILE A 300 -22.55 -21.41 -11.21
C ILE A 300 -23.65 -22.47 -11.17
N LEU A 301 -23.44 -23.65 -11.76
CA LEU A 301 -24.36 -24.79 -11.65
C LEU A 301 -24.48 -25.32 -10.21
N ALA A 302 -23.39 -25.32 -9.43
CA ALA A 302 -23.40 -25.69 -8.02
C ALA A 302 -24.11 -24.65 -7.14
N PHE A 303 -24.02 -23.36 -7.47
CA PHE A 303 -24.69 -22.27 -6.75
C PHE A 303 -26.20 -22.25 -7.04
N LEU A 304 -26.61 -22.47 -8.29
CA LEU A 304 -28.00 -22.71 -8.67
C LEU A 304 -28.58 -23.94 -7.96
N ARG A 305 -27.78 -25.00 -7.80
CA ARG A 305 -28.11 -26.20 -7.01
C ARG A 305 -28.20 -25.92 -5.49
N GLN A 306 -27.51 -24.91 -4.99
CA GLN A 306 -27.52 -24.54 -3.57
C GLN A 306 -28.68 -23.59 -3.22
N SER A 307 -29.11 -22.74 -4.16
CA SER A 307 -30.32 -21.92 -4.02
C SER A 307 -31.61 -22.77 -4.02
N GLY A 308 -31.63 -23.92 -4.69
CA GLY A 308 -32.74 -24.88 -4.66
C GLY A 308 -32.86 -25.74 -3.38
N LYS A 309 -32.15 -25.39 -2.29
CA LYS A 309 -32.25 -26.07 -0.99
C LYS A 309 -33.04 -25.25 0.02
N GLY A 310 -34.28 -24.96 -0.32
CA GLY A 310 -35.26 -24.34 0.57
C GLY A 310 -36.38 -25.28 1.00
N LEU A 311 -36.19 -26.60 1.19
CA LEU A 311 -37.32 -27.46 1.59
C LEU A 311 -36.94 -28.77 2.33
N ARG A 312 -36.52 -28.67 3.61
CA ARG A 312 -37.01 -29.53 4.72
C ARG A 312 -36.37 -29.14 6.07
N MET A 313 -37.10 -28.34 6.84
CA MET A 313 -37.04 -28.32 8.30
C MET A 313 -38.39 -28.83 8.79
N LEU A 314 -38.45 -30.10 9.23
CA LEU A 314 -39.21 -30.54 10.42
C LEU A 314 -39.12 -32.06 10.60
N VAL A 315 -38.65 -32.44 11.79
CA VAL A 315 -38.98 -33.56 12.72
C VAL A 315 -37.65 -34.01 13.33
N GLY A 316 -37.36 -33.99 14.63
CA GLY A 316 -38.01 -33.60 15.90
C GLY A 316 -36.89 -33.63 16.96
N VAL A 317 -36.83 -32.70 17.92
CA VAL A 317 -37.32 -32.81 19.32
C VAL A 317 -36.51 -33.79 20.19
N GLU A 318 -36.21 -33.31 21.42
CA GLU A 318 -35.47 -33.90 22.57
C GLU A 318 -33.96 -33.56 22.60
N GLY A 319 -33.36 -32.96 23.64
CA GLY A 319 -33.78 -32.52 24.97
C GLY A 319 -32.52 -32.14 25.80
N TRP A 320 -32.70 -31.25 26.79
CA TRP A 320 -31.82 -30.94 27.95
C TRP A 320 -30.67 -29.96 27.65
N SER A 321 -30.68 -28.70 28.11
CA SER A 321 -30.66 -28.15 29.48
C SER A 321 -29.48 -28.65 30.33
N GLY A 322 -28.54 -27.75 30.67
CA GLY A 322 -27.46 -28.06 31.60
C GLY A 322 -26.27 -27.08 31.59
N ARG A 323 -26.45 -25.97 32.31
CA ARG A 323 -25.45 -25.00 32.79
C ARG A 323 -24.14 -25.65 33.30
N ALA A 324 -22.97 -25.04 32.99
CA ALA A 324 -21.85 -24.82 33.93
C ALA A 324 -20.71 -23.97 33.30
N GLU A 325 -20.62 -22.69 33.70
CA GLU A 325 -19.34 -22.06 34.09
C GLU A 325 -18.77 -22.88 35.28
N PRO A 326 -17.43 -22.97 35.54
CA PRO A 326 -16.62 -21.77 35.78
C PRO A 326 -15.08 -21.85 35.55
N SER A 327 -14.45 -20.67 35.66
CA SER A 327 -13.17 -20.38 36.37
C SER A 327 -11.80 -20.81 35.79
N GLU A 328 -11.00 -19.80 35.41
CA GLU A 328 -9.55 -19.69 35.73
C GLU A 328 -9.33 -19.74 37.27
N PRO A 329 -8.11 -19.93 37.84
CA PRO A 329 -6.76 -19.75 37.27
C PRO A 329 -5.74 -20.85 37.68
N MET A 330 -4.49 -20.77 37.21
CA MET A 330 -3.29 -20.82 38.06
C MET A 330 -1.99 -20.69 37.27
N SER A 331 -1.09 -19.95 37.89
CA SER A 331 0.24 -19.54 37.49
C SER A 331 1.24 -20.70 37.47
N GLY A 332 2.20 -20.66 36.55
CA GLY A 332 3.30 -21.63 36.44
C GLY A 332 4.49 -21.05 35.69
N ARG A 333 5.25 -20.20 36.39
CA ARG A 333 6.52 -19.60 35.99
C ARG A 333 7.64 -20.66 36.05
N LEU A 334 8.39 -20.88 34.97
CA LEU A 334 9.80 -21.31 35.03
C LEU A 334 10.56 -20.77 33.82
N ASP A 335 11.60 -20.00 34.12
CA ASP A 335 12.58 -19.41 33.21
C ASP A 335 13.40 -20.49 32.48
N ALA A 336 13.75 -20.21 31.22
CA ALA A 336 15.02 -20.63 30.64
C ALA A 336 15.41 -19.66 29.52
N ALA A 337 16.21 -18.66 29.89
CA ALA A 337 17.00 -17.88 28.95
C ALA A 337 18.00 -18.80 28.23
N MET A 338 18.12 -18.65 26.91
CA MET A 338 19.27 -19.12 26.15
C MET A 338 19.89 -17.96 25.34
N PRO A 339 21.23 -17.92 25.24
CA PRO A 339 21.98 -16.75 24.76
C PRO A 339 22.07 -16.70 23.23
N PRO A 340 22.39 -15.53 22.62
CA PRO A 340 22.63 -15.45 21.20
C PRO A 340 24.06 -15.91 20.88
N LEU A 341 24.24 -16.67 19.80
CA LEU A 341 25.54 -16.92 19.18
C LEU A 341 25.64 -16.20 17.82
N PRO A 342 26.87 -15.90 17.36
CA PRO A 342 27.15 -14.81 16.45
C PRO A 342 27.26 -15.24 14.99
N GLY A 343 27.06 -14.28 14.10
CA GLY A 343 27.76 -14.20 12.81
C GLY A 343 27.10 -14.93 11.64
N SER A 344 26.44 -14.16 10.77
CA SER A 344 26.56 -14.35 9.33
C SER A 344 26.65 -12.98 8.66
N LEU A 345 27.82 -12.74 8.10
CA LEU A 345 28.09 -11.65 7.17
C LEU A 345 27.32 -11.94 5.88
N SER A 346 26.54 -10.98 5.42
CA SER A 346 26.16 -10.86 4.00
C SER A 346 26.20 -9.38 3.60
N PRO A 347 26.75 -9.05 2.42
CA PRO A 347 27.13 -7.69 2.08
C PRO A 347 25.97 -7.00 1.37
N GLU A 348 25.13 -6.30 2.11
CA GLU A 348 24.30 -5.24 1.52
C GLU A 348 25.06 -3.91 1.67
N GLY A 349 26.00 -3.69 0.75
CA GLY A 349 26.59 -2.38 0.51
C GLY A 349 25.55 -1.48 -0.14
N ARG A 350 24.70 -0.87 0.68
CA ARG A 350 23.97 0.33 0.31
C ARG A 350 25.00 1.46 0.42
N MET A 351 25.63 1.84 -0.71
CA MET A 351 26.50 3.03 -0.73
C MET A 351 25.64 4.21 -0.28
N ASN A 352 26.11 4.90 0.76
CA ASN A 352 25.44 6.09 1.24
C ASN A 352 25.61 7.19 0.18
N GLU A 353 24.63 8.07 0.00
CA GLU A 353 24.72 9.22 -0.92
C GLU A 353 25.98 10.09 -0.64
N GLU A 354 26.55 10.00 0.57
CA GLU A 354 27.81 10.63 0.95
C GLU A 354 29.05 10.06 0.22
N ASP A 355 29.03 8.78 -0.17
CA ASP A 355 30.13 8.13 -0.91
C ASP A 355 30.12 8.50 -2.40
N GLU A 356 28.94 8.83 -2.96
CA GLU A 356 28.82 9.31 -4.35
C GLU A 356 29.37 10.73 -4.50
N ASP A 357 29.11 11.59 -3.51
CA ASP A 357 29.64 12.95 -3.48
C ASP A 357 31.17 12.97 -3.27
N GLU A 358 31.71 12.06 -2.46
CA GLU A 358 33.16 11.92 -2.26
C GLU A 358 33.84 11.38 -3.53
N ALA A 359 33.22 10.42 -4.23
CA ALA A 359 33.71 9.92 -5.52
C ALA A 359 33.66 11.00 -6.63
N ALA A 360 32.62 11.84 -6.63
CA ALA A 360 32.51 12.98 -7.55
C ALA A 360 33.60 14.03 -7.28
N LEU A 361 33.89 14.33 -6.01
CA LEU A 361 34.97 15.24 -5.62
C LEU A 361 36.36 14.70 -6.00
N ILE A 362 36.60 13.40 -5.84
CA ILE A 362 37.86 12.75 -6.27
C ILE A 362 38.01 12.80 -7.79
N TRP A 363 36.92 12.64 -8.55
CA TRP A 363 36.95 12.74 -10.02
C TRP A 363 37.21 14.16 -10.51
N VAL A 364 36.60 15.17 -9.87
CA VAL A 364 36.84 16.59 -10.18
C VAL A 364 38.27 17.01 -9.84
N MET A 365 38.82 16.59 -8.69
CA MET A 365 40.22 16.85 -8.34
C MET A 365 41.20 16.21 -9.34
N ARG A 366 40.99 14.94 -9.73
CA ARG A 366 41.84 14.28 -10.74
C ARG A 366 41.77 14.94 -12.11
N ARG A 367 40.62 15.51 -12.49
CA ARG A 367 40.46 16.22 -13.76
C ARG A 367 41.15 17.59 -13.76
N SER A 368 41.21 18.25 -12.60
CA SER A 368 41.96 19.50 -12.43
C SER A 368 43.47 19.26 -12.49
N ASP A 369 43.96 18.18 -11.88
CA ASP A 369 45.39 17.79 -11.92
C ASP A 369 45.86 17.36 -13.32
N TYR A 370 44.99 16.75 -14.13
CA TYR A 370 45.31 16.43 -15.52
C TYR A 370 45.37 17.67 -16.43
N ARG A 371 44.63 18.74 -16.09
CA ARG A 371 44.60 19.99 -16.87
C ARG A 371 45.80 20.90 -16.57
N SER A 372 46.37 20.81 -15.37
CA SER A 372 47.62 21.52 -15.00
C SER A 372 48.90 20.83 -15.49
N ARG A 373 48.84 19.59 -15.98
CA ARG A 373 50.01 18.86 -16.54
C ARG A 373 50.11 18.89 -18.07
N VAL A 374 49.15 19.51 -18.76
CA VAL A 374 49.07 19.57 -20.23
C VAL A 374 49.16 21.02 -20.76
N VAL A 375 49.60 21.95 -19.93
CA VAL A 375 50.10 23.29 -20.31
C VAL A 375 51.53 23.40 -19.79
#